data_AF-A0A7W1LP76-F1
#
_entry.id   AF-A0A7W1LP76-F1
#
_cell.length_a   1.000
_cell.length_b   1.000
_cell.length_c   1.000
_cell.angle_alpha   90.00
_cell.angle_beta   90.00
_cell.angle_gamma   90.00
#
_symmetry.space_group_name_H-M   'P 1'
#
loop_
_entity.id
_entity.type
_entity.pdbx_description
1 polymer ?
#
loop_
_entity_poly.entity_id
_entity_poly.type
_entity_poly.pdbx_seq_one_letter_code
_entity_poly.pdbx_strand_id
1 'polypeptide(L)' 'MVFPSDLEIAQAASLKPLGDIAGEMGIGSHLLEPHGDDVAKIRL' A
#
# COMPACT_ATOMS: atom_id res chain seq x y z
N MET A 1 -5.62 21.58 20.74
CA MET A 1 -5.85 20.62 19.65
C MET A 1 -5.88 19.24 20.25
N VAL A 2 -6.92 18.47 19.97
CA VAL A 2 -6.97 17.05 20.34
C VAL A 2 -6.16 16.31 19.27
N PHE A 3 -5.28 15.40 19.69
CA PHE A 3 -4.55 14.55 18.76
C PHE A 3 -5.58 13.66 18.02
N PRO A 4 -5.51 13.55 16.68
CA PRO A 4 -6.47 12.76 15.93
C PRO A 4 -6.39 11.28 16.31
N SER A 5 -7.51 10.58 16.16
CA SER A 5 -7.56 9.12 16.32
C SER A 5 -6.76 8.42 15.21
N ASP A 6 -6.36 7.18 15.47
CA ASP A 6 -5.61 6.38 14.49
C ASP A 6 -6.38 6.21 13.16
N LEU A 7 -7.72 6.11 13.23
CA LEU A 7 -8.56 6.02 12.03
C LEU A 7 -8.54 7.31 11.21
N GLU A 8 -8.60 8.47 11.87
CA GLU A 8 -8.52 9.77 11.19
C GLU A 8 -7.15 9.96 10.54
N ILE A 9 -6.07 9.51 11.20
CA ILE A 9 -4.72 9.53 10.64
C ILE A 9 -4.65 8.63 9.40
N ALA A 10 -5.18 7.41 9.47
CA ALA A 10 -5.15 6.47 8.34
C ALA A 10 -5.96 6.98 7.14
N GLN A 11 -7.14 7.57 7.37
CA GLN A 11 -7.97 8.15 6.30
C GLN A 11 -7.34 9.37 5.64
N ALA A 12 -6.54 10.15 6.37
CA ALA A 12 -5.85 11.32 5.84
C ALA A 12 -4.56 10.98 5.08
N ALA A 13 -4.11 9.73 5.10
CA ALA A 13 -2.87 9.32 4.46
C ALA A 13 -2.95 9.37 2.93
N SER A 14 -1.89 9.85 2.29
CA SER A 14 -1.71 9.71 0.83
C SER A 14 -0.92 8.44 0.55
N LEU A 15 -1.61 7.39 0.10
CA LEU A 15 -0.99 6.10 -0.18
C LEU A 15 -0.20 6.16 -1.49
N LYS A 16 1.00 5.56 -1.48
CA LYS A 16 1.77 5.33 -2.70
C LYS A 16 1.16 4.17 -3.49
N PRO A 17 1.22 4.17 -4.83
CA PRO A 17 0.83 3.01 -5.63
C PRO A 17 1.58 1.75 -5.19
N LEU A 18 0.87 0.63 -5.09
CA LEU A 18 1.43 -0.61 -4.56
C LEU A 18 2.60 -1.15 -5.40
N GLY A 19 2.57 -0.93 -6.73
CA GLY A 19 3.67 -1.29 -7.62
C GLY A 19 4.97 -0.55 -7.33
N ASP A 20 4.90 0.71 -6.88
CA ASP A 20 6.06 1.50 -6.52
C ASP A 20 6.70 0.95 -5.24
N ILE A 21 5.89 0.63 -4.23
CA ILE A 21 6.33 -0.01 -2.98
C ILE A 21 6.97 -1.36 -3.25
N ALA A 22 6.34 -2.20 -4.10
CA ALA A 22 6.89 -3.50 -4.47
C ALA A 22 8.24 -3.35 -5.20
N GLY A 23 8.36 -2.36 -6.09
CA GLY A 23 9.60 -2.03 -6.78
C GLY A 23 10.73 -1.62 -5.82
N GLU A 24 10.42 -0.80 -4.79
CA GLU A 24 11.35 -0.44 -3.72
C GLU A 24 11.87 -1.69 -2.96
N MET A 25 11.10 -2.78 -2.92
CA MET A 25 11.47 -4.06 -2.32
C MET A 25 12.16 -5.04 -3.30
N GLY A 26 12.35 -4.66 -4.57
CA GLY A 26 12.90 -5.53 -5.61
C GLY A 26 11.91 -6.58 -6.14
N ILE A 27 10.61 -6.42 -5.88
CA ILE A 27 9.56 -7.34 -6.35
C ILE A 27 9.03 -6.83 -7.68
N GLY A 28 9.17 -7.65 -8.72
CA GLY A 28 8.63 -7.33 -10.05
C GLY A 28 7.10 -7.34 -10.06
N SER A 29 6.49 -6.43 -10.82
CA SER A 29 5.02 -6.30 -10.94
C SER A 29 4.33 -7.58 -11.42
N HIS A 30 5.01 -8.43 -12.18
CA HIS A 30 4.51 -9.73 -12.64
C HIS A 30 4.31 -10.76 -11.52
N LEU A 31 4.89 -10.53 -10.34
CA LEU A 31 4.70 -11.36 -9.15
C LEU A 31 3.56 -10.84 -8.27
N LEU A 32 2.95 -9.69 -8.60
CA LEU A 32 1.86 -9.13 -7.84
C LEU A 32 0.52 -9.64 -8.36
N GLU A 33 -0.32 -10.11 -7.45
CA GLU A 33 -1.73 -10.42 -7.69
C GLU A 33 -2.60 -9.38 -6.95
N PRO A 34 -3.09 -8.33 -7.65
CA PRO A 34 -3.83 -7.24 -7.03
C PRO A 34 -5.19 -7.67 -6.46
N HIS A 35 -5.54 -7.10 -5.32
CA HIS A 35 -6.82 -7.21 -4.64
C HIS A 35 -7.33 -5.80 -4.32
N GLY A 36 -7.84 -5.12 -5.34
CA GLY A 36 -8.06 -3.67 -5.28
C GLY A 36 -6.76 -2.91 -5.54
N ASP A 37 -6.70 -1.66 -5.12
CA ASP A 37 -5.61 -0.74 -5.47
C ASP A 37 -4.46 -0.78 -4.46
N ASP A 38 -4.75 -1.05 -3.19
CA ASP A 38 -3.80 -0.91 -2.07
C ASP A 38 -3.31 -2.25 -1.50
N VAL A 39 -3.79 -3.38 -2.01
CA VAL A 39 -3.45 -4.72 -1.52
C VAL A 39 -3.12 -5.64 -2.68
N ALA A 40 -2.05 -6.42 -2.55
CA ALA A 40 -1.73 -7.51 -3.48
C ALA A 40 -1.11 -8.68 -2.73
N LYS A 41 -1.26 -9.88 -3.28
CA LYS A 41 -0.47 -11.04 -2.89
C LYS A 41 0.79 -11.12 -3.74
N ILE A 42 1.85 -11.69 -3.15
CA ILE A 42 3.08 -12.03 -3.86
C ILE A 42 2.97 -13.49 -4.30
N ARG A 43 3.16 -13.73 -5.59
CA ARG A 43 3.25 -15.06 -6.18
C ARG A 43 4.64 -15.62 -5.93
N LEU A 44 4.70 -16.77 -5.26
CA LEU A 44 5.92 -17.54 -4.96
C LEU A 44 6.06 -18.73 -5.91
#